data_AF-A0A173MFI2-F1
#
_entry.id   AF-A0A173MFI2-F1
#
_cell.length_a   1.000
_cell.length_b   1.000
_cell.length_c   1.000
_cell.angle_alpha   90.00
_cell.angle_beta   90.00
_cell.angle_gamma   90.00
#
_symmetry.space_group_name_H-M   'P 1'
#
loop_
_entity.id
_entity.type
_entity.pdbx_description
1 polymer ?
#
loop_
_entity_poly.entity_id
_entity_poly.type
_entity_poly.pdbx_seq_one_letter_code
_entity_poly.pdbx_strand_id
1 'polypeptide(L)'
;MINIDISGSSYMSKIAIEIIGYVDLPGTISVIKKVTGKGIAEIKHCIEVQLPVWEAILFYNNHNEVATGLADIVKKLPAIGTQLAMYELEESDDATNLTRYQDCIITGEMLMNMLAMHNDEIDRQQDYNQ
;
A
#
# COMPACT_ATOMS: atom_id res chain seq x y z
N MET A 1 -28.26 23.45 -15.35
CA MET A 1 -27.12 22.84 -16.07
C MET A 1 -26.24 22.21 -15.02
N ILE A 2 -26.18 20.88 -15.00
CA ILE A 2 -25.26 20.16 -14.14
C ILE A 2 -23.95 20.10 -14.92
N ASN A 3 -22.97 20.91 -14.52
CA ASN A 3 -21.59 20.71 -14.95
C ASN A 3 -21.10 19.47 -14.21
N ILE A 4 -21.21 18.33 -14.86
CA ILE A 4 -20.43 17.16 -14.49
C ILE A 4 -19.04 17.48 -15.00
N ASP A 5 -18.18 17.94 -14.09
CA ASP A 5 -16.76 18.06 -14.37
C ASP A 5 -16.22 16.63 -14.48
N ILE A 6 -16.11 16.14 -15.71
CA ILE A 6 -15.41 14.89 -16.04
C ILE A 6 -13.93 15.25 -16.19
N SER A 7 -13.36 15.88 -15.17
CA SER A 7 -11.91 15.88 -15.00
C SER A 7 -11.57 14.44 -14.62
N GLY A 8 -11.09 13.68 -15.60
CA GLY A 8 -10.57 12.33 -15.42
C GLY A 8 -9.38 12.35 -14.47
N SER A 9 -9.66 12.39 -13.16
CA SER A 9 -8.72 11.90 -12.17
C SER A 9 -8.57 10.42 -12.47
N SER A 10 -7.46 10.05 -13.10
CA SER A 10 -6.88 8.74 -12.88
C SER A 10 -6.81 8.58 -11.37
N TYR A 11 -7.77 7.86 -10.77
CA TYR A 11 -7.79 7.52 -9.35
C TYR A 11 -6.59 6.60 -9.12
N MET A 12 -5.41 7.19 -8.98
CA MET A 12 -4.17 6.52 -8.67
C MET A 12 -4.03 6.50 -7.16
N SER A 13 -4.61 5.48 -6.55
CA SER A 13 -4.51 5.29 -5.11
C SER A 13 -3.08 4.91 -4.73
N LYS A 14 -2.47 5.72 -3.88
CA LYS A 14 -1.20 5.41 -3.22
C LYS A 14 -1.49 4.75 -1.89
N ILE A 15 -0.89 3.59 -1.65
CA ILE A 15 -0.98 2.90 -0.37
C ILE A 15 0.27 3.20 0.44
N ALA A 16 0.10 3.86 1.59
CA ALA A 16 1.16 4.04 2.57
C ALA A 16 0.99 3.04 3.71
N ILE A 17 2.09 2.38 4.11
CA ILE A 17 2.11 1.38 5.19
C ILE A 17 2.98 1.88 6.34
N GLU A 18 2.41 1.95 7.52
CA GLU A 18 3.06 2.31 8.78
C GLU A 18 3.11 1.11 9.72
N ILE A 19 4.20 0.97 10.48
CA ILE A 19 4.29 -0.02 11.56
C ILE A 19 3.94 0.65 12.88
N ILE A 20 2.82 0.25 13.46
CA ILE A 20 2.28 0.84 14.70
C ILE A 20 2.60 0.00 15.95
N GLY A 21 3.13 -1.22 15.77
CA GLY A 21 3.58 -2.07 16.86
C GLY A 21 4.29 -3.33 16.36
N TYR A 22 5.16 -3.92 17.16
CA TYR A 22 5.87 -5.15 16.80
C TYR A 22 6.29 -5.95 18.04
N VAL A 23 6.38 -7.27 17.87
CA VAL A 23 6.96 -8.20 18.87
C VAL A 23 8.40 -8.59 18.48
N ASP A 24 8.64 -8.86 17.19
CA ASP A 24 9.94 -9.27 16.65
C ASP A 24 10.45 -8.27 15.62
N LEU A 25 11.16 -7.23 16.08
CA LEU A 25 11.70 -6.19 15.21
C LEU A 25 12.64 -6.73 14.11
N PRO A 26 13.60 -7.63 14.39
CA PRO A 26 14.40 -8.27 13.33
C PRO A 26 13.55 -8.97 12.27
N GLY A 27 12.53 -9.71 12.69
CA GLY A 27 11.56 -10.36 11.78
C GLY A 27 10.82 -9.34 10.92
N THR A 28 10.27 -8.28 11.54
CA THR A 28 9.58 -7.18 10.86
C THR A 28 10.47 -6.55 9.78
N ILE A 29 11.69 -6.16 10.14
CA ILE A 29 12.66 -5.54 9.21
C ILE A 29 13.00 -6.50 8.06
N SER A 30 13.19 -7.78 8.35
CA SER A 30 13.51 -8.80 7.35
C SER A 30 12.41 -8.94 6.29
N VAL A 31 11.15 -8.98 6.72
CA VAL A 31 9.99 -9.05 5.81
C VAL A 31 9.91 -7.79 4.95
N ILE A 32 9.98 -6.60 5.56
CA ILE A 32 9.88 -5.33 4.83
C ILE A 32 11.03 -5.22 3.82
N LYS A 33 12.26 -5.54 4.21
CA LYS A 33 13.43 -5.53 3.32
C LYS A 33 13.24 -6.47 2.12
N LYS A 34 12.73 -7.68 2.36
CA LYS A 34 12.53 -8.67 1.29
C LYS A 34 11.53 -8.20 0.25
N VAL A 35 10.50 -7.46 0.66
CA VAL A 35 9.43 -6.98 -0.22
C VAL A 35 9.80 -5.66 -0.91
N THR A 36 10.40 -4.72 -0.17
CA THR A 36 10.65 -3.35 -0.65
C THR A 36 12.05 -3.12 -1.20
N GLY A 37 13.00 -4.01 -0.89
CA GLY A 37 14.43 -3.81 -1.17
C GLY A 37 15.10 -2.71 -0.32
N LYS A 38 14.37 -2.03 0.57
CA LYS A 38 14.90 -0.92 1.39
C LYS A 38 16.03 -1.35 2.32
N GLY A 39 16.88 -0.38 2.67
CA GLY A 39 17.99 -0.58 3.59
C GLY A 39 17.50 -0.86 5.02
N ILE A 40 18.22 -1.69 5.77
CA ILE A 40 17.87 -2.00 7.18
C ILE A 40 17.80 -0.72 8.03
N ALA A 41 18.78 0.18 7.87
CA ALA A 41 18.83 1.43 8.61
C ALA A 41 17.66 2.36 8.26
N GLU A 42 17.27 2.41 6.98
CA GLU A 42 16.13 3.20 6.51
C GLU A 42 14.81 2.66 7.09
N ILE A 43 14.59 1.35 7.02
CA ILE A 43 13.39 0.71 7.58
C ILE A 43 13.31 0.98 9.10
N LYS A 44 14.42 0.79 9.81
CA LYS A 44 14.48 1.03 11.25
C LYS A 44 14.18 2.49 11.58
N HIS A 45 14.75 3.43 10.82
CA HIS A 45 14.47 4.85 10.98
C HIS A 45 12.98 5.14 10.78
N CYS A 46 12.37 4.67 9.70
CA CYS A 46 10.93 4.86 9.46
C CYS A 46 10.07 4.36 10.63
N ILE A 47 10.37 3.18 11.18
CA ILE A 47 9.65 2.62 12.33
C ILE A 47 9.82 3.51 13.57
N GLU A 48 11.05 3.96 13.86
CA GLU A 48 11.37 4.78 15.03
C GLU A 48 10.70 6.15 15.00
N VAL A 49 10.56 6.76 13.83
CA VAL A 49 9.98 8.09 13.64
C VAL A 49 8.54 8.07 13.13
N GLN A 50 7.88 6.91 13.12
CA GLN A 50 6.49 6.72 12.67
C GLN A 50 6.23 7.26 11.26
N LEU A 51 7.17 6.99 10.36
CA LEU A 51 7.03 7.24 8.93
C LEU A 51 6.61 5.97 8.20
N PRO A 52 5.99 6.09 7.01
CA PRO A 52 5.72 4.94 6.16
C PRO A 52 6.99 4.12 5.92
N VAL A 53 6.91 2.82 6.17
CA VAL A 53 7.97 1.88 5.78
C VAL A 53 7.90 1.56 4.30
N TRP A 54 6.74 1.77 3.68
CA TRP A 54 6.53 1.60 2.25
C TRP A 54 5.39 2.48 1.75
N GLU A 55 5.60 3.08 0.58
CA GLU A 55 4.60 3.75 -0.23
C GLU A 55 4.55 3.08 -1.59
N ALA A 56 3.36 2.73 -2.05
CA ALA A 56 3.13 2.01 -3.28
C ALA A 56 2.01 2.67 -4.09
N ILE A 57 2.31 3.12 -5.30
CA ILE A 57 1.30 3.64 -6.22
C ILE A 57 0.64 2.45 -6.92
N LEU A 58 -0.67 2.29 -6.76
CA LEU A 58 -1.42 1.29 -7.50
C LEU A 58 -1.59 1.72 -8.96
N PHE A 59 -1.71 0.73 -9.84
CA PHE A 59 -2.06 0.90 -11.26
C PHE A 59 -1.00 1.54 -12.17
N TYR A 60 0.28 1.47 -11.77
CA TYR A 60 1.42 1.79 -12.65
C TYR A 60 1.94 0.54 -13.40
N ASN A 61 2.92 0.71 -14.31
CA ASN A 61 3.50 -0.37 -15.14
C ASN A 61 3.97 -1.63 -14.37
N ASN A 62 4.19 -1.54 -13.06
CA ASN A 62 4.63 -2.64 -12.20
C ASN A 62 3.52 -3.17 -11.28
N HIS A 63 2.24 -3.05 -11.70
CA HIS A 63 1.08 -3.42 -10.90
C HIS A 63 1.20 -4.79 -10.22
N ASN A 64 1.57 -5.84 -10.97
CA ASN A 64 1.64 -7.21 -10.42
C ASN A 64 2.68 -7.35 -9.31
N GLU A 65 3.83 -6.69 -9.44
CA GLU A 65 4.89 -6.73 -8.43
C GLU A 65 4.44 -5.97 -7.18
N VAL A 66 3.86 -4.78 -7.36
CA VAL A 66 3.33 -3.95 -6.27
C VAL A 66 2.20 -4.68 -5.53
N ALA A 67 1.22 -5.21 -6.25
CA ALA A 67 0.09 -5.96 -5.69
C ALA A 67 0.56 -7.19 -4.91
N THR A 68 1.53 -7.94 -5.47
CA THR A 68 2.12 -9.10 -4.81
C THR A 68 2.84 -8.68 -3.52
N GLY A 69 3.64 -7.61 -3.56
CA GLY A 69 4.36 -7.12 -2.38
C GLY A 69 3.41 -6.63 -1.28
N LEU A 70 2.35 -5.91 -1.65
CA LEU A 70 1.32 -5.43 -0.72
C LEU A 70 0.61 -6.60 -0.04
N ALA A 71 0.17 -7.59 -0.82
CA ALA A 71 -0.43 -8.81 -0.29
C ALA A 71 0.53 -9.58 0.64
N ASP A 72 1.81 -9.63 0.29
CA ASP A 72 2.84 -10.29 1.08
C ASP A 72 3.06 -9.62 2.44
N ILE A 73 3.16 -8.29 2.48
CA ILE A 73 3.34 -7.54 3.74
C ILE A 73 2.12 -7.70 4.64
N VAL A 74 0.91 -7.55 4.09
CA VAL A 74 -0.34 -7.66 4.86
C VAL A 74 -0.54 -9.07 5.44
N LYS A 75 -0.04 -10.11 4.77
CA LYS A 75 -0.13 -11.49 5.28
C LYS A 75 1.00 -11.83 6.26
N LYS A 76 2.25 -11.44 5.95
CA LYS A 76 3.44 -11.93 6.69
C LYS A 76 3.70 -11.15 7.97
N LEU A 77 3.48 -9.84 7.99
CA LEU A 77 3.78 -9.00 9.16
C LEU A 77 2.88 -9.34 10.37
N PRO A 78 1.54 -9.46 10.23
CA PRO A 78 0.70 -9.87 11.35
C PRO A 78 1.01 -11.27 11.87
N ALA A 79 1.40 -12.20 10.99
CA ALA A 79 1.74 -13.58 11.36
C ALA A 79 2.96 -13.68 12.31
N ILE A 80 3.81 -12.65 12.36
CA ILE A 80 4.95 -12.55 13.28
C ILE A 80 4.71 -11.53 14.41
N GLY A 81 3.46 -11.13 14.63
CA GLY A 81 3.09 -10.19 15.71
C GLY A 81 3.42 -8.73 15.41
N THR A 82 3.55 -8.34 14.14
CA THR A 82 3.66 -6.94 13.74
C THR A 82 2.28 -6.35 13.46
N GLN A 83 1.99 -5.19 14.04
CA GLN A 83 0.79 -4.40 13.78
C GLN A 83 1.11 -3.31 12.76
N LEU A 84 0.24 -3.16 11.77
CA LEU A 84 0.39 -2.20 10.69
C LEU A 84 -0.87 -1.35 10.54
N ALA A 85 -0.69 -0.10 10.14
CA ALA A 85 -1.74 0.78 9.64
C ALA A 85 -1.49 1.00 8.15
N MET A 86 -2.57 1.07 7.37
CA MET A 86 -2.52 1.31 5.94
C MET A 86 -3.43 2.47 5.61
N TYR A 87 -2.96 3.34 4.73
CA TYR A 87 -3.65 4.56 4.34
C TYR A 87 -3.77 4.59 2.82
N GLU A 88 -4.96 4.87 2.34
CA GLU A 88 -5.20 5.19 0.94
C GLU A 88 -5.06 6.71 0.75
N LEU A 89 -4.06 7.11 -0.02
CA LEU A 89 -3.69 8.50 -0.26
C LEU A 89 -3.83 8.82 -1.75
N GLU A 90 -4.01 10.11 -2.05
CA GLU A 90 -3.83 10.58 -3.43
C GLU A 90 -2.34 10.51 -3.81
N GLU A 91 -2.04 10.39 -5.11
CA GLU A 91 -0.65 10.33 -5.60
C GLU A 91 0.18 11.53 -5.10
N SER A 92 -0.42 12.73 -5.14
CA SER A 92 0.22 14.00 -4.75
C SER A 92 0.42 14.20 -3.25
N ASP A 93 -0.20 13.37 -2.41
CA ASP A 93 -0.19 13.58 -0.96
C ASP A 93 1.19 13.30 -0.35
N ASP A 94 1.59 14.08 0.65
CA ASP A 94 2.81 13.79 1.39
C ASP A 94 2.52 12.82 2.54
N ALA A 95 3.18 11.66 2.52
CA ALA A 95 3.05 10.63 3.54
C ALA A 95 3.94 10.86 4.78
N THR A 96 4.65 12.00 4.88
CA THR A 96 5.46 12.36 6.05
C THR A 96 4.65 12.59 7.32
N ASN A 97 3.32 12.77 7.22
CA ASN A 97 2.45 12.94 8.38
C ASN A 97 1.12 12.18 8.23
N LEU A 98 1.15 10.89 8.55
CA LEU A 98 -0.01 9.98 8.47
C LEU A 98 -1.10 10.28 9.51
N THR A 99 -0.82 11.05 10.56
CA THR A 99 -1.84 11.45 11.55
C THR A 99 -2.96 12.32 10.97
N ARG A 100 -2.73 12.93 9.80
CA ARG A 100 -3.75 13.72 9.08
C ARG A 100 -4.71 12.88 8.25
N TYR A 101 -4.39 11.61 8.02
CA TYR A 101 -5.12 10.72 7.11
C TYR A 101 -5.84 9.60 7.88
N GLN A 102 -6.22 9.83 9.14
CA GLN A 102 -6.91 8.81 9.95
C GLN A 102 -8.24 8.36 9.33
N ASP A 103 -8.93 9.27 8.63
CA ASP A 103 -10.18 8.96 7.90
C ASP A 103 -9.92 8.16 6.61
N CYS A 104 -8.65 8.02 6.20
CA CYS A 104 -8.22 7.29 5.00
C CYS A 104 -7.62 5.92 5.35
N ILE A 105 -7.77 5.45 6.59
CA ILE A 105 -7.27 4.14 7.00
C ILE A 105 -8.08 3.04 6.30
N ILE A 106 -7.37 2.11 5.67
CA ILE A 106 -7.94 0.94 5.02
C ILE A 106 -7.56 -0.35 5.76
N THR A 107 -8.45 -1.33 5.73
CA THR A 107 -8.17 -2.66 6.29
C THR A 107 -7.41 -3.53 5.31
N GLY A 108 -6.77 -4.60 5.80
CA GLY A 108 -6.13 -5.60 4.93
C GLY A 108 -7.12 -6.27 3.98
N GLU A 109 -8.36 -6.48 4.42
CA GLU A 109 -9.42 -7.00 3.58
C GLU A 109 -9.79 -6.01 2.46
N MET A 110 -9.94 -4.73 2.77
CA MET A 110 -10.19 -3.69 1.76
C MET A 110 -9.08 -3.66 0.72
N LEU A 111 -7.81 -3.70 1.14
CA LEU A 111 -6.68 -3.75 0.20
C LEU A 111 -6.74 -4.98 -0.70
N MET A 112 -6.97 -6.17 -0.13
CA MET A 112 -7.07 -7.39 -0.93
C MET A 112 -8.23 -7.35 -1.92
N ASN A 113 -9.36 -6.75 -1.55
CA ASN A 113 -10.50 -6.56 -2.45
C ASN A 113 -10.17 -5.57 -3.58
N MET A 114 -9.50 -4.45 -3.28
CA MET A 114 -9.04 -3.49 -4.29
C MET A 114 -8.11 -4.14 -5.32
N LEU A 115 -7.15 -4.95 -4.86
CA LEU A 115 -6.23 -5.68 -5.73
C LEU A 115 -6.97 -6.72 -6.60
N ALA A 116 -7.95 -7.43 -6.03
CA ALA A 116 -8.74 -8.41 -6.77
C ALA A 116 -9.60 -7.78 -7.87
N MET A 117 -10.33 -6.70 -7.53
CA MET A 117 -11.19 -5.99 -8.49
C MET A 117 -10.41 -5.46 -9.70
N HIS A 118 -9.17 -5.02 -9.50
CA HIS A 118 -8.35 -4.53 -10.60
C HIS A 118 -7.86 -5.66 -11.51
N ASN A 119 -7.44 -6.79 -10.94
CA ASN A 119 -7.08 -7.97 -11.74
C ASN A 119 -8.26 -8.44 -12.60
N ASP A 120 -9.47 -8.49 -12.03
CA ASP A 120 -10.68 -8.87 -12.77
C ASP A 120 -11.02 -7.88 -13.92
N GLU A 121 -10.64 -6.62 -13.80
CA GLU A 121 -10.82 -5.61 -14.85
C GLU A 121 -9.75 -5.75 -15.95
N ILE A 122 -8.49 -6.01 -15.59
CA ILE A 122 -7.42 -6.33 -16.55
C ILE A 122 -7.80 -7.56 -17.38
N ASP A 123 -8.26 -8.62 -16.73
CA ASP A 123 -8.63 -9.88 -17.41
C ASP A 123 -9.77 -9.65 -18.40
N ARG A 124 -10.81 -8.90 -18.00
CA ARG A 124 -11.89 -8.51 -18.90
C ARG A 124 -11.39 -7.72 -20.12
N GLN A 125 -10.48 -6.77 -19.94
CA GLN A 125 -9.92 -6.01 -21.05
C GLN A 125 -9.05 -6.86 -21.99
N GLN A 126 -8.39 -7.89 -21.49
CA GLN A 126 -7.62 -8.83 -22.32
C GLN A 126 -8.54 -9.74 -23.15
N ASP A 127 -9.66 -10.21 -22.58
CA ASP A 127 -10.64 -11.03 -23.27
C ASP A 127 -11.37 -10.28 -24.40
N TYR A 128 -11.60 -8.96 -24.26
CA TYR A 128 -12.20 -8.13 -25.31
C TYR A 128 -11.27 -7.83 -26.50
N ASN A 129 -9.96 -8.07 -26.35
CA ASN A 129 -8.94 -7.78 -27.37
C ASN A 129 -8.45 -9.04 -28.11
N GLN A 130 -9.07 -10.20 -27.88
CA GLN A 130 -8.89 -11.43 -28.66
C GLN A 130 -10.03 -11.63 -29.67
#